data_AF-A0A1G9NST6-F1
#
_entry.id   AF-A0A1G9NST6-F1
#
_cell.length_a   1.000
_cell.length_b   1.000
_cell.length_c   1.000
_cell.angle_alpha   90.00
_cell.angle_beta   90.00
_cell.angle_gamma   90.00
#
_symmetry.space_group_name_H-M   'P 1'
#
loop_
_entity.id
_entity.type
_entity.pdbx_description
1 polymer ?
#
loop_
_entity_poly.entity_id
_entity_poly.type
_entity_poly.pdbx_seq_one_letter_code
_entity_poly.pdbx_strand_id
1 'polypeptide(L)'
;MRTPTRRTVTTAAAGLTGLCAAVLVPAVAAPQAAAHPGPEPHGWVETAWLTGYSLEDNSPAGTRATSSGRKAGGTGTHDDPITLAVGYAGGDEFPVGTVFYVPLVRAYFVVEDRCGGCSDWTPEADYTIDLWVGSDPDSSCMYAITGAHTVVRDAGPGWAVEYRPYELGSDCSTFGETPRAA
;
A
#
# COMPACT_ATOMS: atom_id res chain seq x y z
N MET A 1 51.43 62.16 -5.52
CA MET A 1 52.23 61.30 -4.61
C MET A 1 52.27 59.89 -5.19
N ARG A 2 53.33 59.15 -4.86
CA ARG A 2 53.93 58.03 -5.61
C ARG A 2 53.01 56.84 -5.90
N THR A 3 53.24 56.24 -7.07
CA THR A 3 52.81 54.93 -7.60
C THR A 3 52.89 53.78 -6.59
N PRO A 4 52.06 52.73 -6.76
CA PRO A 4 52.64 51.40 -6.85
C PRO A 4 52.15 50.57 -8.04
N THR A 5 53.12 49.78 -8.48
CA THR A 5 53.31 49.04 -9.73
C THR A 5 52.42 47.81 -9.85
N ARG A 6 51.80 47.60 -11.01
CA ARG A 6 51.21 46.31 -11.42
C ARG A 6 52.31 45.26 -11.54
N ARG A 7 52.08 44.07 -10.98
CA ARG A 7 52.81 42.85 -11.35
C ARG A 7 51.82 41.84 -11.93
N THR A 8 51.91 41.66 -13.24
CA THR A 8 51.28 40.60 -14.01
C THR A 8 52.10 39.33 -13.81
N VAL A 9 51.47 38.23 -13.38
CA VAL A 9 52.09 36.90 -13.41
C VAL A 9 51.41 36.10 -14.52
N THR A 10 52.17 35.84 -15.57
CA THR A 10 51.81 34.98 -16.69
C THR A 10 52.14 33.54 -16.31
N THR A 11 51.13 32.67 -16.18
CA THR A 11 51.34 31.22 -16.15
C THR A 11 51.01 30.65 -17.52
N ALA A 12 52.06 30.19 -18.21
CA ALA A 12 51.95 29.47 -19.47
C ALA A 12 51.39 28.06 -19.23
N ALA A 13 50.34 27.71 -19.96
CA ALA A 13 49.81 26.35 -20.02
C ALA A 13 50.70 25.51 -20.95
N ALA A 14 51.38 24.50 -20.41
CA ALA A 14 52.06 23.48 -21.20
C ALA A 14 51.07 22.34 -21.48
N GLY A 15 50.70 22.18 -22.75
CA GLY A 15 49.86 21.07 -23.21
C GLY A 15 50.64 19.76 -23.23
N LEU A 16 50.01 18.71 -22.71
CA LEU A 16 50.38 17.31 -22.95
C LEU A 16 49.20 16.64 -23.66
N THR A 17 49.26 16.60 -24.98
CA THR A 17 48.41 15.73 -25.79
C THR A 17 48.93 14.29 -25.68
N GLY A 18 48.40 13.55 -24.71
CA GLY A 18 48.56 12.09 -24.66
C GLY A 18 47.50 11.41 -25.51
N LEU A 19 47.90 10.73 -26.60
CA LEU A 19 47.02 9.80 -27.30
C LEU A 19 46.80 8.57 -26.40
N CYS A 20 45.62 8.46 -25.78
CA CYS A 20 45.14 7.22 -25.22
C CYS A 20 44.58 6.35 -26.36
N ALA A 21 45.32 5.30 -26.75
CA ALA A 21 44.76 4.23 -27.58
C ALA A 21 43.72 3.47 -26.74
N ALA A 22 42.44 3.66 -27.05
CA ALA A 22 41.35 2.93 -26.41
C ALA A 22 41.37 1.47 -26.89
N VAL A 23 41.76 0.55 -25.99
CA VAL A 23 41.63 -0.89 -26.22
C VAL A 23 40.14 -1.23 -26.05
N LEU A 24 39.46 -1.51 -27.16
CA LEU A 24 38.08 -2.00 -27.16
C LEU A 24 38.06 -3.44 -26.65
N VAL A 25 37.75 -3.62 -25.36
CA VAL A 25 37.41 -4.92 -24.81
C VAL A 25 35.93 -5.19 -25.15
N PRO A 26 35.59 -6.28 -25.86
CA PRO A 26 34.20 -6.63 -26.08
C PRO A 26 33.56 -6.95 -24.73
N ALA A 27 32.57 -6.15 -24.32
CA ALA A 27 31.75 -6.46 -23.18
C ALA A 27 30.91 -7.70 -23.50
N VAL A 28 31.28 -8.84 -22.92
CA VAL A 28 30.45 -10.04 -22.95
C VAL A 28 29.25 -9.74 -22.06
N ALA A 29 28.06 -9.61 -22.65
CA ALA A 29 26.83 -9.40 -21.90
C ALA A 29 26.62 -10.58 -20.94
N ALA A 30 26.53 -10.30 -19.64
CA ALA A 30 26.15 -11.31 -18.66
C ALA A 30 24.75 -11.84 -18.99
N PRO A 31 24.48 -13.15 -18.85
CA PRO A 31 23.13 -13.67 -19.03
C PRO A 31 22.22 -12.98 -18.01
N GLN A 32 21.21 -12.28 -18.51
CA GLN A 32 20.13 -11.78 -17.67
C GLN A 32 19.45 -13.00 -17.04
N ALA A 33 19.56 -13.13 -15.72
CA ALA A 33 18.74 -14.08 -14.99
C ALA A 33 17.28 -13.78 -15.36
N ALA A 34 16.58 -14.76 -15.94
CA ALA A 34 15.15 -14.65 -16.14
C ALA A 34 14.53 -14.36 -14.76
N ALA A 35 13.82 -13.24 -14.63
CA ALA A 35 13.03 -12.98 -13.45
C ALA A 35 12.10 -14.19 -13.27
N HIS A 36 12.19 -14.86 -12.13
CA HIS A 36 11.17 -15.84 -11.78
C HIS A 36 9.84 -15.09 -11.77
N PRO A 37 8.78 -15.59 -12.44
CA PRO A 37 7.46 -15.01 -12.25
C PRO A 37 7.19 -15.02 -10.75
N GLY A 38 6.74 -13.86 -10.24
CA GLY A 38 6.35 -13.75 -8.84
C GLY A 38 5.25 -14.75 -8.49
N PRO A 39 4.86 -14.84 -7.21
CA PRO A 39 3.71 -15.66 -6.83
C PRO A 39 2.48 -15.30 -7.67
N GLU A 40 1.80 -16.32 -8.21
CA GLU A 40 0.55 -16.12 -8.95
C GLU A 40 -0.55 -15.67 -7.98
N PRO A 41 -1.22 -14.54 -8.24
CA PRO A 41 -2.32 -14.07 -7.41
C PRO A 41 -3.48 -15.08 -7.41
N HIS A 42 -4.09 -15.26 -6.24
CA HIS A 42 -5.20 -16.19 -6.01
C HIS A 42 -6.12 -15.70 -4.88
N GLY A 43 -7.28 -16.36 -4.75
CA GLY A 43 -8.32 -16.09 -3.76
C GLY A 43 -9.72 -16.20 -4.37
N TRP A 44 -10.75 -15.99 -3.55
CA TRP A 44 -12.16 -16.04 -3.96
C TRP A 44 -12.66 -14.63 -4.26
N VAL A 45 -13.11 -14.40 -5.50
CA VAL A 45 -13.68 -13.11 -5.91
C VAL A 45 -15.14 -13.03 -5.48
N GLU A 46 -15.47 -12.05 -4.65
CA GLU A 46 -16.76 -11.88 -3.98
C GLU A 46 -17.18 -10.41 -4.00
N THR A 47 -18.41 -10.12 -3.55
CA THR A 47 -18.88 -8.74 -3.36
C THR A 47 -19.06 -8.47 -1.87
N ALA A 48 -18.35 -7.48 -1.34
CA ALA A 48 -18.52 -7.02 0.03
C ALA A 48 -19.12 -5.61 0.06
N TRP A 49 -19.97 -5.34 1.03
CA TRP A 49 -20.31 -3.98 1.38
C TRP A 49 -19.16 -3.42 2.22
N LEU A 50 -18.47 -2.42 1.68
CA LEU A 50 -17.40 -1.75 2.40
C LEU A 50 -17.99 -0.60 3.21
N THR A 51 -17.47 -0.43 4.41
CA THR A 51 -17.45 0.84 5.13
C THR A 51 -16.00 1.19 5.48
N GLY A 52 -15.78 2.33 6.13
CA GLY A 52 -14.48 2.63 6.73
C GLY A 52 -14.66 3.08 8.17
N TYR A 53 -13.61 2.87 8.97
CA TYR A 53 -13.49 3.34 10.34
C TYR A 53 -12.08 3.86 10.62
N SER A 54 -11.96 4.70 11.63
CA SER A 54 -10.82 5.56 11.91
C SER A 54 -10.44 5.50 13.39
N LEU A 55 -9.41 6.24 13.78
CA LEU A 55 -9.03 6.40 15.18
C LEU A 55 -10.18 6.98 16.01
N GLU A 56 -10.98 7.88 15.44
CA GLU A 56 -12.05 8.62 16.09
C GLU A 56 -13.22 7.72 16.51
N ASP A 57 -13.63 6.81 15.65
CA ASP A 57 -14.78 5.91 15.83
C ASP A 57 -14.39 4.45 16.10
N ASN A 58 -13.10 4.15 16.23
CA ASN A 58 -12.65 2.87 16.76
C ASN A 58 -13.25 2.59 18.15
N SER A 59 -13.30 1.33 18.56
CA SER A 59 -13.79 0.92 19.88
C SER A 59 -12.72 0.10 20.61
N PRO A 60 -11.94 0.72 21.53
CA PRO A 60 -12.14 2.05 22.13
C PRO A 60 -11.70 3.24 21.26
N ALA A 61 -12.48 4.32 21.32
CA ALA A 61 -12.24 5.55 20.54
C ALA A 61 -10.92 6.23 20.92
N GLY A 62 -10.28 6.83 19.93
CA GLY A 62 -8.98 7.49 20.06
C GLY A 62 -7.80 6.51 20.16
N THR A 63 -8.02 5.21 19.91
CA THR A 63 -6.98 4.19 20.03
C THR A 63 -6.82 3.40 18.74
N ARG A 64 -5.63 2.84 18.54
CA ARG A 64 -5.38 1.83 17.50
C ARG A 64 -5.54 0.41 18.03
N ALA A 65 -6.09 0.20 19.22
CA ALA A 65 -6.22 -1.15 19.77
C ALA A 65 -7.28 -1.92 18.96
N THR A 66 -6.96 -3.14 18.55
CA THR A 66 -7.90 -4.01 17.82
C THR A 66 -8.43 -5.11 18.74
N SER A 67 -9.58 -5.69 18.41
CA SER A 67 -10.15 -6.81 19.19
C SER A 67 -9.26 -8.06 19.25
N SER A 68 -8.33 -8.24 18.32
CA SER A 68 -7.31 -9.30 18.35
C SER A 68 -6.13 -9.03 19.31
N GLY A 69 -6.04 -7.81 19.86
CA GLY A 69 -4.92 -7.38 20.71
C GLY A 69 -3.72 -6.82 19.94
N ARG A 70 -3.86 -6.57 18.63
CA ARG A 70 -2.84 -5.90 17.80
C ARG A 70 -3.10 -4.39 17.74
N LYS A 71 -2.36 -3.72 16.84
CA LYS A 71 -2.54 -2.31 16.53
C LYS A 71 -3.06 -2.16 15.11
N ALA A 72 -4.12 -1.40 14.93
CA ALA A 72 -4.68 -1.07 13.64
C ALA A 72 -3.66 -0.32 12.77
N GLY A 73 -3.69 -0.56 11.47
CA GLY A 73 -2.77 0.00 10.47
C GLY A 73 -2.18 -1.08 9.56
N GLY A 74 -1.13 -0.70 8.83
CA GLY A 74 -0.41 -1.56 7.89
C GLY A 74 -0.06 -0.78 6.63
N THR A 75 0.78 -1.35 5.77
CA THR A 75 1.22 -0.69 4.54
C THR A 75 0.37 -1.02 3.31
N GLY A 76 -0.56 -1.96 3.46
CA GLY A 76 -1.44 -2.43 2.38
C GLY A 76 -0.76 -3.44 1.45
N THR A 77 0.47 -3.85 1.78
CA THR A 77 1.16 -4.97 1.10
C THR A 77 0.67 -6.30 1.67
N HIS A 78 0.86 -7.40 0.94
CA HIS A 78 0.47 -8.72 1.45
C HIS A 78 1.19 -9.09 2.76
N ASP A 79 2.46 -8.69 2.91
CA ASP A 79 3.27 -9.02 4.10
C ASP A 79 2.98 -8.10 5.30
N ASP A 80 2.36 -6.95 5.04
CA ASP A 80 1.94 -5.98 6.05
C ASP A 80 0.59 -5.35 5.63
N PRO A 81 -0.49 -6.14 5.69
CA PRO A 81 -1.83 -5.74 5.26
C PRO A 81 -2.43 -4.71 6.24
N ILE A 82 -3.31 -3.86 5.72
CA ILE A 82 -4.05 -2.88 6.56
C ILE A 82 -5.10 -3.61 7.39
N THR A 83 -5.36 -3.14 8.59
CA THR A 83 -6.41 -3.73 9.43
C THR A 83 -7.82 -3.56 8.83
N LEU A 84 -8.66 -4.58 8.97
CA LEU A 84 -10.10 -4.49 8.75
C LEU A 84 -10.88 -5.09 9.92
N ALA A 85 -12.14 -4.68 10.06
CA ALA A 85 -13.09 -5.22 11.01
C ALA A 85 -14.20 -6.02 10.34
N VAL A 86 -14.73 -7.03 11.05
CA VAL A 86 -15.79 -7.92 10.56
C VAL A 86 -16.97 -8.00 11.52
N GLY A 87 -18.11 -8.46 11.02
CA GLY A 87 -19.27 -8.79 11.85
C GLY A 87 -18.96 -9.92 12.84
N TYR A 88 -19.65 -9.90 13.98
CA TYR A 88 -19.46 -10.86 15.06
C TYR A 88 -20.76 -11.32 15.75
N ALA A 89 -21.93 -11.07 15.13
CA ALA A 89 -23.21 -11.48 15.67
C ALA A 89 -23.35 -13.02 15.61
N GLY A 90 -23.18 -13.68 16.76
CA GLY A 90 -23.19 -15.15 16.85
C GLY A 90 -21.81 -15.80 16.74
N GLY A 91 -20.74 -14.99 16.75
CA GLY A 91 -19.35 -15.41 16.53
C GLY A 91 -18.74 -14.60 15.38
N ASP A 92 -17.41 -14.59 15.29
CA ASP A 92 -16.72 -13.87 14.21
C ASP A 92 -17.12 -14.45 12.85
N GLU A 93 -17.60 -13.60 11.93
CA GLU A 93 -18.00 -14.01 10.58
C GLU A 93 -16.79 -14.49 9.76
N PHE A 94 -15.62 -13.91 10.03
CA PHE A 94 -14.34 -14.34 9.50
C PHE A 94 -13.32 -14.45 10.63
N PRO A 95 -12.46 -15.48 10.63
CA PRO A 95 -11.45 -15.64 11.67
C PRO A 95 -10.37 -14.54 11.59
N VAL A 96 -9.82 -14.19 12.75
CA VAL A 96 -8.63 -13.31 12.84
C VAL A 96 -7.51 -13.85 11.95
N GLY A 97 -6.89 -12.98 11.17
CA GLY A 97 -5.81 -13.32 10.24
C GLY A 97 -6.27 -13.63 8.81
N THR A 98 -7.57 -13.71 8.50
CA THR A 98 -8.04 -13.79 7.11
C THR A 98 -7.58 -12.56 6.33
N VAL A 99 -6.98 -12.79 5.17
CA VAL A 99 -6.47 -11.72 4.30
C VAL A 99 -7.44 -11.49 3.14
N PHE A 100 -7.77 -10.22 2.93
CA PHE A 100 -8.54 -9.73 1.81
C PHE A 100 -7.67 -8.86 0.93
N TYR A 101 -7.94 -8.83 -0.37
CA TYR A 101 -7.43 -7.80 -1.26
C TYR A 101 -8.61 -7.00 -1.81
N VAL A 102 -8.52 -5.67 -1.74
CA VAL A 102 -9.56 -4.75 -2.20
C VAL A 102 -9.05 -4.01 -3.45
N PRO A 103 -9.49 -4.41 -4.66
CA PRO A 103 -9.04 -3.80 -5.91
C PRO A 103 -9.30 -2.30 -5.99
N LEU A 104 -10.42 -1.84 -5.42
CA LEU A 104 -10.82 -0.43 -5.40
C LEU A 104 -9.67 0.47 -4.90
N VAL A 105 -8.94 0.06 -3.87
CA VAL A 105 -7.85 0.84 -3.27
C VAL A 105 -6.47 0.23 -3.47
N ARG A 106 -6.39 -0.91 -4.17
CA ARG A 106 -5.18 -1.71 -4.42
C ARG A 106 -4.39 -1.97 -3.14
N ALA A 107 -5.05 -2.52 -2.14
CA ALA A 107 -4.42 -2.86 -0.88
C ALA A 107 -4.92 -4.19 -0.34
N TYR A 108 -4.04 -4.86 0.39
CA TYR A 108 -4.35 -6.00 1.21
C TYR A 108 -4.83 -5.53 2.58
N PHE A 109 -5.80 -6.26 3.13
CA PHE A 109 -6.36 -6.06 4.45
C PHE A 109 -6.39 -7.37 5.24
N VAL A 110 -6.34 -7.28 6.57
CA VAL A 110 -6.36 -8.43 7.48
C VAL A 110 -7.40 -8.25 8.57
N VAL A 111 -8.15 -9.32 8.84
CA VAL A 111 -9.11 -9.36 9.95
C VAL A 111 -8.36 -9.33 11.26
N GLU A 112 -8.40 -8.18 11.94
CA GLU A 112 -7.84 -8.03 13.30
C GLU A 112 -8.83 -7.33 14.23
N ASP A 113 -9.94 -6.82 13.71
CA ASP A 113 -10.94 -6.09 14.48
C ASP A 113 -12.39 -6.55 14.26
N ARG A 114 -13.30 -5.98 15.04
CA ARG A 114 -14.73 -6.29 15.05
C ARG A 114 -15.58 -5.05 14.87
N CYS A 115 -16.65 -5.18 14.09
CA CYS A 115 -17.60 -4.11 13.78
C CYS A 115 -19.03 -4.61 14.03
N GLY A 116 -19.77 -3.93 14.90
CA GLY A 116 -21.10 -4.37 15.32
C GLY A 116 -22.14 -4.27 14.21
N GLY A 117 -22.08 -3.22 13.39
CA GLY A 117 -22.98 -3.03 12.24
C GLY A 117 -22.63 -3.91 11.03
N CYS A 118 -21.47 -4.56 11.03
CA CYS A 118 -21.04 -5.38 9.91
C CYS A 118 -21.82 -6.71 9.81
N SER A 119 -22.53 -7.09 10.88
CA SER A 119 -23.47 -8.22 10.85
C SER A 119 -24.86 -7.85 10.35
N ASP A 120 -25.12 -6.57 10.05
CA ASP A 120 -26.40 -6.15 9.49
C ASP A 120 -26.49 -6.62 8.04
N TRP A 121 -27.59 -7.30 7.72
CA TRP A 121 -27.82 -7.81 6.37
C TRP A 121 -28.10 -6.68 5.38
N THR A 122 -27.52 -6.81 4.19
CA THR A 122 -27.76 -5.97 3.01
C THR A 122 -28.04 -6.86 1.79
N PRO A 123 -29.00 -6.50 0.91
CA PRO A 123 -29.21 -7.21 -0.35
C PRO A 123 -28.15 -6.91 -1.43
N GLU A 124 -27.27 -5.94 -1.21
CA GLU A 124 -26.31 -5.46 -2.21
C GLU A 124 -24.97 -6.22 -2.20
N ALA A 125 -24.68 -7.00 -1.16
CA ALA A 125 -23.41 -7.71 -1.00
C ALA A 125 -23.55 -9.03 -0.23
N ASP A 126 -22.50 -9.85 -0.27
CA ASP A 126 -22.44 -11.14 0.43
C ASP A 126 -22.25 -10.97 1.95
N TYR A 127 -21.55 -9.91 2.37
CA TYR A 127 -21.23 -9.54 3.75
C TYR A 127 -20.72 -8.10 3.83
N THR A 128 -20.54 -7.56 5.04
CA THR A 128 -19.96 -6.23 5.29
C THR A 128 -18.58 -6.34 5.93
N ILE A 129 -17.62 -5.54 5.45
CA ILE A 129 -16.31 -5.36 6.10
C ILE A 129 -16.02 -3.87 6.28
N ASP A 130 -15.37 -3.54 7.39
CA ASP A 130 -15.03 -2.16 7.76
C ASP A 130 -13.53 -1.93 7.61
N LEU A 131 -13.11 -1.03 6.74
CA LEU A 131 -11.69 -0.84 6.43
C LEU A 131 -11.06 0.23 7.34
N TRP A 132 -9.90 -0.07 7.94
CA TRP A 132 -9.16 0.94 8.71
C TRP A 132 -8.68 2.05 7.77
N VAL A 133 -9.30 3.22 7.85
CA VAL A 133 -8.93 4.37 7.02
C VAL A 133 -7.75 5.13 7.60
N GLY A 134 -7.63 5.22 8.92
CA GLY A 134 -6.49 5.87 9.55
C GLY A 134 -6.82 6.75 10.74
N SER A 135 -5.89 7.67 11.01
CA SER A 135 -5.93 8.58 12.16
C SER A 135 -6.23 10.03 11.76
N ASP A 136 -6.60 10.24 10.49
CA ASP A 136 -7.02 11.54 9.97
C ASP A 136 -8.52 11.73 10.30
N PRO A 137 -8.92 12.84 10.95
CA PRO A 137 -10.33 13.10 11.26
C PRO A 137 -11.20 13.36 10.02
N ASP A 138 -10.62 13.42 8.82
CA ASP A 138 -11.39 13.53 7.58
C ASP A 138 -12.04 12.20 7.16
N SER A 139 -13.37 12.14 7.28
CA SER A 139 -14.22 11.04 6.81
C SER A 139 -14.32 10.89 5.28
N SER A 140 -13.67 11.74 4.48
CA SER A 140 -13.77 11.72 3.01
C SER A 140 -13.42 10.36 2.40
N CYS A 141 -12.40 9.67 2.94
CA CYS A 141 -12.03 8.34 2.48
C CYS A 141 -13.14 7.31 2.77
N MET A 142 -13.68 7.32 3.99
CA MET A 142 -14.78 6.42 4.38
C MET A 142 -15.98 6.60 3.44
N TYR A 143 -16.34 7.84 3.11
CA TYR A 143 -17.40 8.12 2.15
C TYR A 143 -17.08 7.65 0.73
N ALA A 144 -15.83 7.79 0.29
CA ALA A 144 -15.43 7.40 -1.06
C ALA A 144 -15.47 5.88 -1.30
N ILE A 145 -15.24 5.08 -0.24
CA ILE A 145 -15.23 3.61 -0.34
C ILE A 145 -16.55 2.96 0.08
N THR A 146 -17.49 3.69 0.69
CA THR A 146 -18.70 3.07 1.23
C THR A 146 -19.63 2.60 0.11
N GLY A 147 -19.93 1.29 0.07
CA GLY A 147 -20.80 0.69 -0.93
C GLY A 147 -20.46 -0.76 -1.25
N ALA A 148 -21.14 -1.35 -2.22
CA ALA A 148 -20.85 -2.71 -2.70
C ALA A 148 -19.65 -2.71 -3.66
N HIS A 149 -18.60 -3.44 -3.31
CA HIS A 149 -17.35 -3.51 -4.06
C HIS A 149 -16.84 -4.93 -4.22
N THR A 150 -16.02 -5.13 -5.26
CA THR A 150 -15.31 -6.40 -5.46
C THR A 150 -14.24 -6.55 -4.37
N VAL A 151 -14.13 -7.75 -3.81
CA VAL A 151 -13.02 -8.13 -2.93
C VAL A 151 -12.49 -9.49 -3.34
N VAL A 152 -11.24 -9.78 -2.96
CA VAL A 152 -10.66 -11.11 -3.06
C VAL A 152 -10.43 -11.63 -1.66
N ARG A 153 -11.19 -12.63 -1.22
CA ARG A 153 -11.04 -13.27 0.09
C ARG A 153 -10.01 -14.40 0.03
N ASP A 154 -9.33 -14.63 1.15
CA ASP A 154 -8.18 -15.54 1.24
C ASP A 154 -7.11 -15.20 0.18
N ALA A 155 -6.86 -13.90 0.00
CA ALA A 155 -6.00 -13.39 -1.07
C ALA A 155 -4.53 -13.69 -0.79
N GLY A 156 -3.89 -14.41 -1.71
CA GLY A 156 -2.44 -14.59 -1.70
C GLY A 156 -1.67 -13.39 -2.28
N PRO A 157 -0.33 -13.42 -2.24
CA PRO A 157 0.51 -12.38 -2.83
C PRO A 157 0.39 -12.36 -4.35
N GLY A 158 0.81 -11.25 -4.97
CA GLY A 158 0.86 -11.11 -6.44
C GLY A 158 -0.19 -10.16 -7.04
N TRP A 159 -1.07 -9.58 -6.22
CA TRP A 159 -1.95 -8.49 -6.65
C TRP A 159 -1.21 -7.15 -6.66
N ALA A 160 -1.59 -6.25 -7.57
CA ALA A 160 -1.03 -4.90 -7.67
C ALA A 160 -1.32 -4.11 -6.39
N VAL A 161 -0.32 -3.41 -5.85
CA VAL A 161 -0.43 -2.67 -4.58
C VAL A 161 -0.10 -1.20 -4.78
N GLU A 162 -0.90 -0.33 -4.19
CA GLU A 162 -0.51 1.04 -3.88
C GLU A 162 0.06 1.08 -2.47
N TYR A 163 1.38 1.27 -2.34
CA TYR A 163 2.05 1.27 -1.04
C TYR A 163 1.64 2.50 -0.23
N ARG A 164 1.29 2.28 1.04
CA ARG A 164 0.99 3.35 2.00
C ARG A 164 1.83 3.13 3.24
N PRO A 165 2.38 4.16 3.89
CA PRO A 165 3.32 3.91 4.98
C PRO A 165 2.68 3.41 6.28
N TYR A 166 1.38 3.64 6.54
CA TYR A 166 0.77 3.35 7.85
C TYR A 166 -0.70 2.94 7.88
N GLU A 167 -1.49 3.34 6.87
CA GLU A 167 -2.95 3.21 6.84
C GLU A 167 -3.46 3.57 5.43
N LEU A 168 -4.76 3.42 5.18
CA LEU A 168 -5.35 3.79 3.89
C LEU A 168 -5.20 5.30 3.62
N GLY A 169 -5.30 6.13 4.64
CA GLY A 169 -4.97 7.56 4.62
C GLY A 169 -6.00 8.43 3.89
N SER A 170 -5.88 9.74 4.07
CA SER A 170 -6.73 10.75 3.44
C SER A 170 -6.45 10.98 1.95
N ASP A 171 -5.35 10.43 1.41
CA ASP A 171 -5.11 10.42 -0.04
C ASP A 171 -6.06 9.47 -0.79
N CYS A 172 -6.60 8.45 -0.09
CA CYS A 172 -7.68 7.53 -0.48
C CYS A 172 -7.87 7.29 -1.98
N SER A 173 -6.78 7.05 -2.70
CA SER A 173 -6.82 6.95 -4.15
C SER A 173 -7.52 5.66 -4.57
N THR A 174 -8.49 5.78 -5.47
CA THR A 174 -9.25 4.65 -6.01
C THR A 174 -8.80 4.26 -7.41
N PHE A 175 -8.83 2.97 -7.73
CA PHE A 175 -8.28 2.38 -8.95
C PHE A 175 -9.26 1.48 -9.72
N GLY A 176 -10.49 1.36 -9.24
CA GLY A 176 -11.57 0.56 -9.84
C GLY A 176 -11.65 -0.88 -9.33
N GLU A 177 -12.70 -1.59 -9.74
CA GLU A 177 -13.13 -2.86 -9.14
C GLU A 177 -12.34 -4.10 -9.60
N THR A 178 -11.61 -4.02 -10.72
CA THR A 178 -11.01 -5.21 -11.32
C THR A 178 -9.70 -5.61 -10.62
N PRO A 179 -9.60 -6.82 -10.02
CA PRO A 179 -8.34 -7.32 -9.49
C PRO A 179 -7.27 -7.39 -10.60
N ARG A 180 -6.05 -6.94 -10.30
CA ARG A 180 -4.93 -6.93 -11.27
C ARG A 180 -3.69 -7.54 -10.63
N ALA A 181 -3.00 -8.41 -11.37
CA ALA A 181 -1.68 -8.87 -10.98
C ALA A 181 -0.66 -7.71 -10.97
N ALA A 182 0.36 -7.83 -10.11
CA ALA A 182 1.47 -6.88 -9.98
C ALA A 182 2.47 -6.92 -11.15
#